data_AF-A0A7L0VXM6-F1
#
_entry.id   AF-A0A7L0VXM6-F1
#
_cell.length_a   1.000
_cell.length_b   1.000
_cell.length_c   1.000
_cell.angle_alpha   90.00
_cell.angle_beta   90.00
_cell.angle_gamma   90.00
#
_symmetry.space_group_name_H-M   'P 1'
#
loop_
_entity.id
_entity.type
_entity.pdbx_description
1 polymer ?
#
loop_
_entity_poly.entity_id
_entity_poly.type
_entity_poly.pdbx_seq_one_letter_code
_entity_poly.pdbx_strand_id
1 'polypeptide(L)'
;INELIQKQQLLEAFASIKYMEDETITERDADKYKDNPQEFVRKTKDVDLLYSSITNMIQSIVVGTLEHPTVDEAMLTSLVTLIAREEAAHPNKGHAPAPGSDLLGAPRKWREEWKEAVNESARKRVQNVPMASKEEERSWLDLHLNFLQKNLVEDILKIKSSVKKCYPEEYRVCDVYVEAFHKAVASHLQGLSQRPLESSELYSLLDWVANTYRSELFLGHPDLKPEVQTENLSLLLTPADWDRLKNDYITSVKEKIKSYFGNILSLEVTEKWEKEVHPELRENLYHSSFSFDIQTIIGEHMKLSEAISRSLGMKTLELCLAELHEFVPRFSEEFLEWNTAHDSPVFVPYFAAYINSFHDLVSGLETVFKVNTEELQKILAALTMTFKNMFLNKLRAKTQPLLQKILTKNWILATEKPDSLVAAVSRFSEHLQHMRQPLRQELLCHVHKYVVREYIVQIMKPRRKMNRETRQQVSQRMNKEAKMLNNALIDHGSDSDWLLPAIHHIANIIGEKKKDRIKEYVKELCQDYPDIR
;
A
#
# COMPACT_ATOMS: atom_id res chain seq x y z
N ILE A 1 -37.81 43.81 -33.28
CA ILE A 1 -37.40 43.25 -31.97
C ILE A 1 -36.50 42.02 -32.14
N ASN A 2 -36.94 40.96 -32.84
CA ASN A 2 -36.08 39.77 -33.07
C ASN A 2 -34.70 40.10 -33.67
N GLU A 3 -34.61 41.02 -34.63
CA GLU A 3 -33.31 41.45 -35.17
C GLU A 3 -32.41 42.15 -34.14
N LEU A 4 -32.99 42.90 -33.18
CA LEU A 4 -32.23 43.54 -32.11
C LEU A 4 -31.68 42.48 -31.14
N ILE A 5 -32.47 41.45 -30.83
CA ILE A 5 -32.03 40.31 -30.02
C ILE A 5 -30.89 39.57 -30.74
N GLN A 6 -31.03 39.29 -32.03
CA GLN A 6 -29.98 38.63 -32.84
C GLN A 6 -28.70 39.45 -32.92
N LYS A 7 -28.79 40.78 -32.97
CA LYS A 7 -27.63 41.70 -32.94
C LYS A 7 -27.09 41.95 -31.53
N GLN A 8 -27.59 41.24 -30.50
CA GLN A 8 -27.21 41.41 -29.09
C GLN A 8 -27.44 42.82 -28.53
N GLN A 9 -28.31 43.61 -29.15
CA GLN A 9 -28.76 44.92 -28.67
C GLN A 9 -29.86 44.76 -27.62
N LEU A 10 -29.53 44.07 -26.52
CA LEU A 10 -30.52 43.56 -25.57
C LEU A 10 -31.30 44.64 -24.82
N LEU A 11 -30.67 45.78 -24.51
CA LEU A 11 -31.34 46.89 -23.81
C LEU A 11 -32.44 47.54 -24.67
N GLU A 12 -32.19 47.71 -25.97
CA GLU A 12 -33.16 48.24 -26.93
C GLU A 12 -34.28 47.23 -27.21
N ALA A 13 -33.92 45.95 -27.30
CA ALA A 13 -34.88 44.86 -27.43
C ALA A 13 -35.83 44.82 -26.23
N PHE A 14 -35.29 44.89 -25.00
CA PHE A 14 -36.10 44.89 -23.78
C PHE A 14 -37.03 46.10 -23.68
N ALA A 15 -36.55 47.31 -23.97
CA ALA A 15 -37.40 48.50 -23.97
C ALA A 15 -38.59 48.35 -24.95
N SER A 16 -38.33 47.76 -26.12
CA SER A 16 -39.37 47.50 -27.13
C SER A 16 -40.37 46.42 -26.67
N ILE A 17 -39.90 45.35 -26.03
CA ILE A 17 -40.78 44.29 -25.49
C ILE A 17 -41.61 44.84 -24.33
N LYS A 18 -41.01 45.63 -23.45
CA LYS A 18 -41.70 46.23 -22.31
C LYS A 18 -42.82 47.17 -22.75
N TYR A 19 -42.57 47.98 -23.78
CA TYR A 19 -43.61 48.81 -24.40
C TYR A 19 -44.78 47.96 -24.92
N MET A 20 -44.50 46.87 -25.64
CA MET A 20 -45.57 45.98 -26.14
C MET A 20 -46.31 45.27 -25.00
N GLU A 21 -45.62 44.92 -23.92
CA GLU A 21 -46.24 44.34 -22.73
C GLU A 21 -47.17 45.33 -22.05
N ASP A 22 -46.72 46.57 -21.82
CA ASP A 22 -47.51 47.63 -21.19
C ASP A 22 -48.71 48.03 -22.08
N GLU A 23 -48.54 48.06 -23.40
CA GLU A 23 -49.64 48.21 -24.37
C GLU A 23 -50.65 47.06 -24.23
N THR A 24 -50.18 45.81 -24.15
CA THR A 24 -51.06 44.65 -24.02
C THR A 24 -51.80 44.65 -22.66
N ILE A 25 -51.15 45.09 -21.58
CA ILE A 25 -51.76 45.24 -20.25
C ILE A 25 -52.82 46.36 -20.26
N THR A 26 -52.51 47.52 -20.82
CA THR A 26 -53.45 48.65 -20.90
C THR A 26 -54.65 48.32 -21.79
N GLU A 27 -54.45 47.63 -22.92
CA GLU A 27 -55.54 47.15 -23.77
C GLU A 27 -56.42 46.09 -23.07
N ARG A 28 -55.83 45.23 -22.23
CA ARG A 28 -56.56 44.29 -21.37
C ARG A 28 -57.41 45.03 -20.34
N ASP A 29 -56.81 45.97 -19.61
CA ASP A 29 -57.47 46.72 -18.54
C ASP A 29 -58.57 47.65 -19.08
N ALA A 30 -58.48 48.05 -20.35
CA ALA A 30 -59.52 48.77 -21.08
C ALA A 30 -60.61 47.87 -21.71
N ASP A 31 -60.65 46.58 -21.39
CA ASP A 31 -61.63 45.60 -21.88
C ASP A 31 -61.68 45.44 -23.42
N LYS A 32 -60.61 45.83 -24.14
CA LYS A 32 -60.54 45.85 -25.62
C LYS A 32 -60.73 44.47 -26.26
N TYR A 33 -60.45 43.41 -25.51
CA TYR A 33 -60.45 42.02 -26.00
C TYR A 33 -61.71 41.21 -25.64
N LYS A 34 -62.76 41.85 -25.10
CA LYS A 34 -64.02 41.16 -24.74
C LYS A 34 -64.63 40.37 -25.91
N ASP A 35 -64.54 40.91 -27.13
CA ASP A 35 -65.11 40.29 -28.34
C ASP A 35 -64.12 39.39 -29.10
N ASN A 36 -62.83 39.40 -28.75
CA ASN A 36 -61.80 38.58 -29.39
C ASN A 36 -60.72 38.06 -28.40
N PRO A 37 -61.06 37.07 -27.55
CA PRO A 37 -60.12 36.52 -26.57
C PRO A 37 -58.89 35.85 -27.20
N GLN A 38 -59.00 35.36 -28.45
CA GLN A 38 -57.89 34.68 -29.14
C GLN A 38 -56.76 35.65 -29.52
N GLU A 39 -57.07 36.90 -29.83
CA GLU A 39 -56.08 37.92 -30.16
C GLU A 39 -55.25 38.33 -28.95
N PHE A 40 -55.88 38.47 -27.79
CA PHE A 40 -55.19 38.69 -26.51
C PHE A 40 -54.21 37.54 -26.20
N VAL A 41 -54.65 36.29 -26.34
CA VAL A 41 -53.79 35.11 -26.12
C VAL A 41 -52.60 35.09 -27.10
N ARG A 42 -52.79 35.50 -28.36
CA ARG A 42 -51.69 35.59 -29.34
C ARG A 42 -50.67 36.65 -28.95
N LYS A 43 -51.11 37.88 -28.64
CA LYS A 43 -50.21 38.95 -28.21
C LYS A 43 -49.44 38.61 -26.93
N THR A 44 -50.12 38.03 -25.94
CA THR A 44 -49.46 37.57 -24.70
C THR A 44 -48.40 36.51 -24.98
N LYS A 45 -48.68 35.55 -25.89
CA LYS A 45 -47.69 34.56 -26.33
C LYS A 45 -46.52 35.18 -27.09
N ASP A 46 -46.76 36.16 -27.94
CA ASP A 46 -45.70 36.83 -28.70
C ASP A 46 -44.74 37.58 -27.75
N VAL A 47 -45.29 38.27 -26.73
CA VAL A 47 -44.49 38.91 -25.66
C VAL A 47 -43.69 37.86 -24.89
N ASP A 48 -44.30 36.73 -24.53
CA ASP A 48 -43.65 35.64 -23.79
C ASP A 48 -42.50 34.98 -24.58
N LEU A 49 -42.69 34.78 -25.89
CA LEU A 49 -41.66 34.25 -26.80
C LEU A 49 -40.46 35.22 -26.94
N LEU A 50 -40.72 36.52 -26.94
CA LEU A 50 -39.66 37.53 -27.02
C LEU A 50 -38.86 37.61 -25.71
N TYR A 51 -39.54 37.56 -24.56
CA TYR A 51 -38.88 37.44 -23.26
C TYR A 51 -38.04 36.16 -23.17
N SER A 52 -38.59 35.02 -23.63
CA SER A 52 -37.86 33.75 -23.70
C SER A 52 -36.62 33.84 -24.60
N SER A 53 -36.72 34.58 -25.71
CA SER A 53 -35.58 34.82 -26.62
C SER A 53 -34.47 35.65 -25.95
N ILE A 54 -34.83 36.64 -25.13
CA ILE A 54 -33.84 37.37 -24.31
C ILE A 54 -33.23 36.45 -23.26
N THR A 55 -34.02 35.64 -22.55
CA THR A 55 -33.51 34.67 -21.56
C THR A 55 -32.48 33.74 -22.19
N ASN A 56 -32.77 33.18 -23.37
CA ASN A 56 -31.83 32.33 -24.10
C ASN A 56 -30.54 33.08 -24.48
N MET A 57 -30.63 34.37 -24.84
CA MET A 57 -29.46 35.17 -25.15
C MET A 57 -28.61 35.47 -23.90
N ILE A 58 -29.25 35.77 -22.76
CA ILE A 58 -28.59 35.93 -21.45
C ILE A 58 -27.81 34.65 -21.12
N GLN A 59 -28.46 33.49 -21.22
CA GLN A 59 -27.82 32.21 -20.96
C GLN A 59 -26.64 31.96 -21.90
N SER A 60 -26.81 32.19 -23.22
CA SER A 60 -25.74 32.01 -24.21
C SER A 60 -24.52 32.89 -23.94
N ILE A 61 -24.75 34.14 -23.55
CA ILE A 61 -23.71 35.11 -23.20
C ILE A 61 -22.90 34.63 -21.98
N VAL A 62 -23.61 34.27 -20.91
CA VAL A 62 -22.99 33.88 -19.64
C VAL A 62 -22.19 32.59 -19.80
N VAL A 63 -22.77 31.62 -20.52
CA VAL A 63 -22.09 30.35 -20.83
C VAL A 63 -20.82 30.57 -21.65
N GLY A 64 -20.87 31.43 -22.66
CA GLY A 64 -19.73 31.76 -23.54
C GLY A 64 -18.64 32.64 -22.91
N THR A 65 -18.87 33.21 -21.72
CA THR A 65 -17.95 34.16 -21.08
C THR A 65 -16.56 33.56 -20.82
N LEU A 66 -16.50 32.27 -20.48
CA LEU A 66 -15.26 31.56 -20.19
C LEU A 66 -14.65 30.85 -21.41
N GLU A 67 -15.36 30.78 -22.54
CA GLU A 67 -14.90 30.06 -23.74
C GLU A 67 -13.85 30.86 -24.53
N HIS A 68 -13.94 32.18 -24.51
CA HIS A 68 -13.00 33.06 -25.23
C HIS A 68 -11.83 33.50 -24.34
N PRO A 69 -10.62 33.77 -24.88
CA PRO A 69 -9.50 34.24 -24.07
C PRO A 69 -9.77 35.60 -23.39
N THR A 70 -10.49 36.48 -24.07
CA THR A 70 -10.83 37.83 -23.60
C THR A 70 -12.29 37.90 -23.15
N VAL A 71 -12.55 38.68 -22.09
CA VAL A 71 -13.91 38.97 -21.61
C VAL A 71 -14.44 40.20 -22.33
N ASP A 72 -15.64 40.11 -22.91
CA ASP A 72 -16.35 41.27 -23.44
C ASP A 72 -17.04 42.04 -22.30
N GLU A 73 -16.30 42.98 -21.71
CA GLU A 73 -16.75 43.75 -20.55
C GLU A 73 -18.00 44.60 -20.87
N ALA A 74 -18.09 45.14 -22.08
CA ALA A 74 -19.21 45.99 -22.51
C ALA A 74 -20.50 45.17 -22.58
N MET A 75 -20.41 43.97 -23.14
CA MET A 75 -21.55 43.07 -23.26
C MET A 75 -22.02 42.55 -21.89
N LEU A 76 -21.10 42.19 -20.98
CA LEU A 76 -21.46 41.80 -19.60
C LEU A 76 -22.10 42.95 -18.82
N THR A 77 -21.57 44.17 -18.93
CA THR A 77 -22.14 45.36 -18.27
C THR A 77 -23.55 45.68 -18.81
N SER A 78 -23.76 45.50 -20.12
CA SER A 78 -25.08 45.60 -20.76
C SER A 78 -26.06 44.57 -20.21
N LEU A 79 -25.62 43.33 -20.02
CA LEU A 79 -26.42 42.24 -19.43
C LEU A 79 -26.79 42.52 -17.97
N VAL A 80 -25.87 43.04 -17.16
CA VAL A 80 -26.19 43.46 -15.77
C VAL A 80 -27.23 44.57 -15.76
N THR A 81 -27.05 45.57 -16.63
CA THR A 81 -28.00 46.68 -16.76
C THR A 81 -29.38 46.19 -17.19
N LEU A 82 -29.44 45.20 -18.08
CA LEU A 82 -30.67 44.55 -18.54
C LEU A 82 -31.40 43.87 -17.38
N ILE A 83 -30.69 43.06 -16.58
CA ILE A 83 -31.27 42.37 -15.42
C ILE A 83 -31.80 43.40 -14.40
N ALA A 84 -31.04 44.45 -14.09
CA ALA A 84 -31.48 45.50 -13.18
C ALA A 84 -32.73 46.24 -13.69
N ARG A 85 -32.85 46.44 -15.01
CA ARG A 85 -34.05 47.05 -15.63
C ARG A 85 -35.27 46.13 -15.54
N GLU A 86 -35.09 44.82 -15.66
CA GLU A 86 -36.18 43.85 -15.47
C GLU A 86 -36.65 43.83 -14.02
N GLU A 87 -35.73 43.76 -13.06
CA GLU A 87 -36.06 43.78 -11.63
C GLU A 87 -36.79 45.07 -11.22
N ALA A 88 -36.42 46.22 -11.81
CA ALA A 88 -37.11 47.49 -11.60
C ALA A 88 -38.49 47.54 -12.28
N ALA A 89 -38.62 46.97 -13.47
CA ALA A 89 -39.87 46.94 -14.24
C ALA A 89 -40.90 45.95 -13.67
N HIS A 90 -40.43 44.88 -13.02
CA HIS A 90 -41.24 43.80 -12.46
C HIS A 90 -40.90 43.54 -10.99
N PRO A 91 -41.28 44.45 -10.06
CA PRO A 91 -41.01 44.24 -8.65
C PRO A 91 -41.74 43.00 -8.14
N ASN A 92 -41.03 42.18 -7.37
CA ASN A 92 -41.51 40.91 -6.83
C ASN A 92 -42.65 41.16 -5.82
N LYS A 93 -43.90 41.22 -6.29
CA LYS A 93 -45.08 41.19 -5.42
C LYS A 93 -45.22 39.75 -4.94
N GLY A 94 -44.93 39.47 -3.66
CA GLY A 94 -44.79 38.13 -3.05
C GLY A 94 -46.02 37.18 -3.09
N HIS A 95 -46.77 37.15 -4.18
CA HIS A 95 -47.84 36.19 -4.47
C HIS A 95 -47.41 35.33 -5.65
N ALA A 96 -47.31 34.02 -5.42
CA ALA A 96 -47.15 33.05 -6.49
C ALA A 96 -48.35 33.16 -7.44
N PRO A 97 -48.14 33.28 -8.77
CA PRO A 97 -49.24 33.24 -9.72
C PRO A 97 -49.99 31.91 -9.54
N ALA A 98 -51.32 31.94 -9.54
CA ALA A 98 -52.11 30.71 -9.55
C ALA A 98 -51.72 29.86 -10.78
N PRO A 99 -51.74 28.51 -10.70
CA PRO A 99 -51.45 27.66 -11.84
C PRO A 99 -52.40 28.02 -13.00
N GLY A 100 -51.85 28.51 -14.11
CA GLY A 100 -52.63 29.00 -15.26
C GLY A 100 -52.85 30.52 -15.34
N SER A 101 -52.22 31.32 -14.46
CA SER A 101 -52.22 32.79 -14.56
C SER A 101 -51.35 33.29 -15.71
N ASP A 102 -51.81 34.32 -16.43
CA ASP A 102 -51.04 35.01 -17.48
C ASP A 102 -49.68 35.49 -16.93
N LEU A 103 -48.59 35.17 -17.64
CA LEU A 103 -47.22 35.65 -17.33
C LEU A 103 -47.02 37.14 -17.66
N LEU A 104 -48.04 37.81 -18.18
CA LEU A 104 -48.01 39.20 -18.59
C LEU A 104 -47.83 40.11 -17.36
N GLY A 105 -46.72 40.85 -17.32
CA GLY A 105 -46.35 41.71 -16.19
C GLY A 105 -45.65 40.98 -15.03
N ALA A 106 -45.42 39.67 -15.12
CA ALA A 106 -44.74 38.90 -14.08
C ALA A 106 -43.19 38.97 -14.23
N PRO A 107 -42.43 38.95 -13.11
CA PRO A 107 -40.98 38.93 -13.18
C PRO A 107 -40.48 37.65 -13.83
N ARG A 108 -39.56 37.80 -14.78
CA ARG A 108 -38.84 36.70 -15.45
C ARG A 108 -37.70 36.16 -14.62
N LYS A 109 -37.34 36.85 -13.53
CA LYS A 109 -36.31 36.43 -12.58
C LYS A 109 -34.96 36.18 -13.28
N TRP A 110 -34.57 37.10 -14.16
CA TRP A 110 -33.34 36.93 -14.95
C TRP A 110 -32.07 36.82 -14.12
N ARG A 111 -32.08 37.30 -12.87
CA ARG A 111 -30.99 37.04 -11.92
C ARG A 111 -30.84 35.56 -11.57
N GLU A 112 -31.92 34.81 -11.45
CA GLU A 112 -31.85 33.36 -11.20
C GLU A 112 -31.44 32.61 -12.48
N GLU A 113 -31.96 33.01 -13.63
CA GLU A 113 -31.51 32.48 -14.94
C GLU A 113 -30.01 32.73 -15.19
N TRP A 114 -29.49 33.88 -14.76
CA TRP A 114 -28.05 34.17 -14.78
C TRP A 114 -27.27 33.18 -13.91
N LYS A 115 -27.71 32.90 -12.67
CA LYS A 115 -27.06 31.92 -11.79
C LYS A 115 -27.08 30.51 -12.41
N GLU A 116 -28.20 30.11 -13.00
CA GLU A 116 -28.28 28.81 -13.68
C GLU A 116 -27.38 28.75 -14.92
N ALA A 117 -27.25 29.84 -15.67
CA ALA A 117 -26.29 29.93 -16.77
C ALA A 117 -24.83 29.86 -16.30
N VAL A 118 -24.52 30.40 -15.11
CA VAL A 118 -23.20 30.23 -14.47
C VAL A 118 -22.95 28.75 -14.11
N ASN A 119 -23.95 28.07 -13.53
CA ASN A 119 -23.87 26.63 -13.26
C ASN A 119 -23.60 25.82 -14.55
N GLU A 120 -24.33 26.14 -15.62
CA GLU A 120 -24.16 25.49 -16.92
C GLU A 120 -22.79 25.80 -17.55
N SER A 121 -22.30 27.03 -17.43
CA SER A 121 -20.95 27.41 -17.88
C SER A 121 -19.90 26.55 -17.18
N ALA A 122 -19.92 26.50 -15.85
CA ALA A 122 -19.00 25.70 -15.05
C ALA A 122 -19.07 24.20 -15.41
N ARG A 123 -20.29 23.67 -15.57
CA ARG A 123 -20.53 22.28 -15.97
C ARG A 123 -19.91 21.97 -17.34
N LYS A 124 -20.11 22.82 -18.34
CA LYS A 124 -19.49 22.64 -19.67
C LYS A 124 -17.98 22.71 -19.61
N ARG A 125 -17.40 23.65 -18.85
CA ARG A 125 -15.94 23.78 -18.70
C ARG A 125 -15.34 22.52 -18.10
N VAL A 126 -15.93 21.95 -17.06
CA VAL A 126 -15.50 20.68 -16.44
C VAL A 126 -15.63 19.50 -17.41
N GLN A 127 -16.75 19.41 -18.13
CA GLN A 127 -17.00 18.29 -19.06
C GLN A 127 -16.16 18.34 -20.34
N ASN A 128 -15.76 19.53 -20.78
CA ASN A 128 -14.93 19.73 -21.96
C ASN A 128 -13.44 19.54 -21.69
N VAL A 129 -13.04 19.28 -20.44
CA VAL A 129 -11.65 18.95 -20.13
C VAL A 129 -11.27 17.66 -20.86
N PRO A 130 -10.16 17.65 -21.63
CA PRO A 130 -9.74 16.47 -22.36
C PRO A 130 -9.62 15.24 -21.45
N MET A 131 -10.12 14.11 -21.95
CA MET A 131 -9.78 12.80 -21.42
C MET A 131 -8.49 12.32 -22.09
N ALA A 132 -7.65 11.57 -21.36
CA ALA A 132 -6.37 11.11 -21.90
C ALA A 132 -6.54 10.20 -23.13
N SER A 133 -5.50 10.15 -23.97
CA SER A 133 -5.53 9.32 -25.18
C SER A 133 -5.41 7.82 -24.87
N LYS A 134 -5.66 6.96 -25.86
CA LYS A 134 -5.48 5.50 -25.72
C LYS A 134 -4.04 5.09 -25.40
N GLU A 135 -3.04 5.91 -25.77
CA GLU A 135 -1.64 5.62 -25.47
C GLU A 135 -1.28 5.92 -24.01
N GLU A 136 -2.10 6.74 -23.34
CA GLU A 136 -1.90 7.23 -21.97
C GLU A 136 -2.83 6.52 -20.96
N GLU A 137 -3.51 5.45 -21.40
CA GLU A 137 -4.58 4.78 -20.65
C GLU A 137 -4.16 4.33 -19.25
N ARG A 138 -2.88 4.03 -19.00
CA ARG A 138 -2.40 3.62 -17.65
C ARG A 138 -2.37 4.74 -16.60
N SER A 139 -2.45 6.00 -17.02
CA SER A 139 -2.40 7.17 -16.12
C SER A 139 -3.44 8.21 -16.50
N TRP A 140 -4.52 7.77 -17.16
CA TRP A 140 -5.51 8.67 -17.73
C TRP A 140 -6.16 9.57 -16.68
N LEU A 141 -6.43 9.02 -15.49
CA LEU A 141 -7.11 9.77 -14.43
C LEU A 141 -6.19 10.83 -13.82
N ASP A 142 -4.92 10.52 -13.62
CA ASP A 142 -3.91 11.48 -13.15
C ASP A 142 -3.77 12.66 -14.13
N LEU A 143 -3.61 12.35 -15.42
CA LEU A 143 -3.53 13.36 -16.47
C LEU A 143 -4.81 14.20 -16.55
N HIS A 144 -5.98 13.55 -16.48
CA HIS A 144 -7.26 14.23 -16.53
C HIS A 144 -7.45 15.18 -15.34
N LEU A 145 -7.10 14.75 -14.12
CA LEU A 145 -7.17 15.59 -12.92
C LEU A 145 -6.20 16.79 -12.99
N ASN A 146 -5.02 16.60 -13.60
CA ASN A 146 -4.07 17.68 -13.87
C ASN A 146 -4.60 18.69 -14.90
N PHE A 147 -5.23 18.24 -15.99
CA PHE A 147 -5.87 19.14 -16.95
C PHE A 147 -7.05 19.88 -16.34
N LEU A 148 -7.87 19.17 -15.54
CA LEU A 148 -8.99 19.75 -14.81
C LEU A 148 -8.50 20.86 -13.88
N GLN A 149 -7.46 20.58 -13.10
CA GLN A 149 -6.84 21.58 -12.22
C GLN A 149 -6.38 22.81 -13.01
N LYS A 150 -5.53 22.65 -14.03
CA LYS A 150 -4.95 23.78 -14.78
C LYS A 150 -6.03 24.66 -15.43
N ASN A 151 -6.95 24.04 -16.17
CA ASN A 151 -7.99 24.78 -16.89
C ASN A 151 -8.92 25.54 -15.94
N LEU A 152 -9.28 24.94 -14.81
CA LEU A 152 -10.17 25.57 -13.85
C LEU A 152 -9.49 26.68 -13.04
N VAL A 153 -8.18 26.57 -12.72
CA VAL A 153 -7.46 27.70 -12.08
C VAL A 153 -7.45 28.90 -13.01
N GLU A 154 -7.13 28.71 -14.29
CA GLU A 154 -7.11 29.78 -15.27
C GLU A 154 -8.49 30.46 -15.39
N ASP A 155 -9.56 29.67 -15.43
CA ASP A 155 -10.93 30.20 -15.47
C ASP A 155 -11.28 31.00 -14.20
N ILE A 156 -10.98 30.49 -13.01
CA ILE A 156 -11.28 31.17 -11.74
C ILE A 156 -10.44 32.46 -11.60
N LEU A 157 -9.17 32.44 -12.00
CA LEU A 157 -8.32 33.64 -12.04
C LEU A 157 -8.88 34.68 -12.99
N LYS A 158 -9.32 34.27 -14.18
CA LYS A 158 -9.95 35.15 -15.17
C LYS A 158 -11.27 35.75 -14.65
N ILE A 159 -12.05 34.98 -13.90
CA ILE A 159 -13.27 35.48 -13.26
C ILE A 159 -12.93 36.59 -12.27
N LYS A 160 -11.93 36.37 -11.41
CA LYS A 160 -11.48 37.38 -10.46
C LYS A 160 -10.91 38.62 -11.14
N SER A 161 -10.07 38.46 -12.17
CA SER A 161 -9.33 39.57 -12.78
C SER A 161 -10.19 40.45 -13.69
N SER A 162 -11.18 39.87 -14.37
CA SER A 162 -11.90 40.51 -15.47
C SER A 162 -13.41 40.47 -15.28
N VAL A 163 -14.00 39.29 -15.03
CA VAL A 163 -15.47 39.15 -14.92
C VAL A 163 -16.00 39.92 -13.71
N LYS A 164 -15.34 39.82 -12.54
CA LYS A 164 -15.75 40.52 -11.30
C LYS A 164 -15.98 42.02 -11.52
N LYS A 165 -15.14 42.68 -12.33
CA LYS A 165 -15.20 44.12 -12.59
C LYS A 165 -16.46 44.57 -13.33
N CYS A 166 -17.10 43.64 -14.05
CA CYS A 166 -18.29 43.92 -14.86
C CYS A 166 -19.60 43.88 -14.04
N TYR A 167 -19.54 43.39 -12.79
CA TYR A 167 -20.71 43.16 -11.95
C TYR A 167 -20.65 43.97 -10.65
N PRO A 168 -21.80 44.45 -10.14
CA PRO A 168 -21.91 45.01 -8.81
C PRO A 168 -21.56 44.00 -7.71
N GLU A 169 -21.05 44.48 -6.57
CA GLU A 169 -20.64 43.64 -5.43
C GLU A 169 -21.78 42.77 -4.87
N GLU A 170 -23.03 43.22 -4.99
CA GLU A 170 -24.23 42.46 -4.58
C GLU A 170 -24.41 41.12 -5.32
N TYR A 171 -23.82 40.95 -6.52
CA TYR A 171 -23.87 39.68 -7.24
C TYR A 171 -22.93 38.62 -6.66
N ARG A 172 -21.91 39.03 -5.88
CA ARG A 172 -20.87 38.13 -5.34
C ARG A 172 -20.37 37.13 -6.37
N VAL A 173 -20.02 37.63 -7.56
CA VAL A 173 -19.77 36.80 -8.76
C VAL A 173 -18.73 35.71 -8.51
N CYS A 174 -17.63 36.04 -7.85
CA CYS A 174 -16.58 35.06 -7.52
C CYS A 174 -17.14 33.88 -6.70
N ASP A 175 -17.97 34.15 -5.69
CA ASP A 175 -18.57 33.10 -4.86
C ASP A 175 -19.53 32.22 -5.69
N VAL A 176 -20.38 32.84 -6.52
CA VAL A 176 -21.35 32.11 -7.36
C VAL A 176 -20.62 31.19 -8.35
N TYR A 177 -19.58 31.69 -9.03
CA TYR A 177 -18.80 30.86 -9.95
C TYR A 177 -18.02 29.76 -9.23
N VAL A 178 -17.42 30.05 -8.08
CA VAL A 178 -16.67 29.04 -7.30
C VAL A 178 -17.61 27.95 -6.80
N GLU A 179 -18.81 28.30 -6.33
CA GLU A 179 -19.83 27.32 -5.95
C GLU A 179 -20.30 26.48 -7.16
N ALA A 180 -20.50 27.11 -8.31
CA ALA A 180 -20.85 26.43 -9.56
C ALA A 180 -19.75 25.44 -10.01
N PHE A 181 -18.48 25.85 -9.99
CA PHE A 181 -17.35 24.97 -10.28
C PHE A 181 -17.22 23.85 -9.25
N HIS A 182 -17.42 24.15 -7.97
CA HIS A 182 -17.41 23.14 -6.91
C HIS A 182 -18.46 22.05 -7.15
N LYS A 183 -19.71 22.45 -7.45
CA LYS A 183 -20.80 21.52 -7.78
C LYS A 183 -20.48 20.71 -9.05
N ALA A 184 -19.98 21.36 -10.10
CA ALA A 184 -19.63 20.70 -11.36
C ALA A 184 -18.51 19.65 -11.18
N VAL A 185 -17.44 20.00 -10.45
CA VAL A 185 -16.36 19.06 -10.14
C VAL A 185 -16.86 17.92 -9.25
N ALA A 186 -17.67 18.22 -8.22
CA ALA A 186 -18.26 17.20 -7.35
C ALA A 186 -19.06 16.16 -8.15
N SER A 187 -19.97 16.61 -9.02
CA SER A 187 -20.76 15.71 -9.88
C SER A 187 -19.89 14.92 -10.87
N HIS A 188 -18.86 15.56 -11.42
CA HIS A 188 -17.94 14.91 -12.35
C HIS A 188 -17.14 13.80 -11.67
N LEU A 189 -16.49 14.10 -10.53
CA LEU A 189 -15.75 13.11 -9.76
C LEU A 189 -16.64 12.00 -9.21
N GLN A 190 -17.88 12.32 -8.82
CA GLN A 190 -18.86 11.31 -8.45
C GLN A 190 -19.09 10.34 -9.61
N GLY A 191 -19.29 10.84 -10.84
CA GLY A 191 -19.42 10.02 -12.04
C GLY A 191 -18.19 9.15 -12.34
N LEU A 192 -16.97 9.66 -12.12
CA LEU A 192 -15.73 8.89 -12.27
C LEU A 192 -15.60 7.81 -11.19
N SER A 193 -15.98 8.10 -9.95
CA SER A 193 -15.88 7.20 -8.80
C SER A 193 -16.84 6.01 -8.83
N GLN A 194 -17.82 6.00 -9.74
CA GLN A 194 -18.74 4.86 -9.94
C GLN A 194 -18.16 3.79 -10.89
N ARG A 195 -17.07 4.11 -11.58
CA ARG A 195 -16.36 3.15 -12.43
C ARG A 195 -15.48 2.26 -11.57
N PRO A 196 -15.21 1.02 -11.99
CA PRO A 196 -14.16 0.22 -11.36
C PRO A 196 -12.81 0.90 -11.64
N LEU A 197 -12.19 1.44 -10.59
CA LEU A 197 -10.90 2.12 -10.67
C LEU A 197 -9.77 1.15 -10.28
N GLU A 198 -8.66 1.21 -11.01
CA GLU A 198 -7.43 0.51 -10.66
C GLU A 198 -6.71 1.18 -9.47
N SER A 199 -5.71 0.51 -8.89
CA SER A 199 -5.05 1.06 -7.68
C SER A 199 -4.34 2.39 -7.92
N SER A 200 -3.74 2.61 -9.10
CA SER A 200 -3.09 3.87 -9.46
C SER A 200 -4.13 4.99 -9.60
N GLU A 201 -5.29 4.67 -10.18
CA GLU A 201 -6.40 5.61 -10.35
C GLU A 201 -7.04 5.97 -9.01
N LEU A 202 -7.27 4.97 -8.14
CA LEU A 202 -7.72 5.18 -6.77
C LEU A 202 -6.76 6.08 -6.00
N TYR A 203 -5.44 5.87 -6.16
CA TYR A 203 -4.42 6.73 -5.56
C TYR A 203 -4.54 8.17 -6.08
N SER A 204 -4.51 8.39 -7.39
CA SER A 204 -4.56 9.73 -7.98
C SER A 204 -5.82 10.49 -7.59
N LEU A 205 -6.98 9.81 -7.55
CA LEU A 205 -8.24 10.44 -7.14
C LEU A 205 -8.22 10.83 -5.66
N LEU A 206 -7.82 9.91 -4.77
CA LEU A 206 -7.77 10.18 -3.34
C LEU A 206 -6.77 11.28 -3.00
N ASP A 207 -5.57 11.23 -3.58
CA ASP A 207 -4.52 12.23 -3.40
C ASP A 207 -4.97 13.61 -3.89
N TRP A 208 -5.56 13.67 -5.09
CA TRP A 208 -6.03 14.95 -5.64
C TRP A 208 -7.12 15.60 -4.80
N VAL A 209 -8.08 14.81 -4.30
CA VAL A 209 -9.15 15.31 -3.43
C VAL A 209 -8.61 15.75 -2.06
N ALA A 210 -7.69 14.98 -1.46
CA ALA A 210 -7.13 15.26 -0.14
C ALA A 210 -6.14 16.43 -0.14
N ASN A 211 -5.24 16.46 -1.14
CA ASN A 211 -4.03 17.27 -1.10
C ASN A 211 -3.94 18.34 -2.20
N THR A 212 -4.67 18.18 -3.31
CA THR A 212 -4.59 19.13 -4.44
C THR A 212 -5.76 20.11 -4.44
N TYR A 213 -6.98 19.63 -4.26
CA TYR A 213 -8.19 20.44 -4.50
C TYR A 213 -8.27 21.72 -3.65
N ARG A 214 -7.92 21.66 -2.36
CA ARG A 214 -7.94 22.81 -1.45
C ARG A 214 -6.58 23.46 -1.21
N SER A 215 -5.51 22.96 -1.85
CA SER A 215 -4.17 23.52 -1.65
C SER A 215 -3.92 24.75 -2.51
N GLU A 216 -2.76 25.38 -2.32
CA GLU A 216 -2.30 26.54 -3.10
C GLU A 216 -2.15 26.24 -4.59
N LEU A 217 -2.13 24.95 -4.96
CA LEU A 217 -2.09 24.51 -6.34
C LEU A 217 -3.46 24.62 -7.04
N PHE A 218 -4.56 24.75 -6.29
CA PHE A 218 -5.92 24.87 -6.83
C PHE A 218 -6.74 25.96 -6.14
N LEU A 219 -7.78 25.62 -5.35
CA LEU A 219 -8.67 26.63 -4.77
C LEU A 219 -7.98 27.53 -3.72
N GLY A 220 -6.86 27.08 -3.14
CA GLY A 220 -6.08 27.85 -2.18
C GLY A 220 -5.09 28.83 -2.80
N HIS A 221 -5.08 28.98 -4.14
CA HIS A 221 -4.09 29.77 -4.87
C HIS A 221 -4.00 31.21 -4.32
N PRO A 222 -2.79 31.76 -4.06
CA PRO A 222 -2.62 33.08 -3.44
C PRO A 222 -3.34 34.20 -4.19
N ASP A 223 -3.31 34.15 -5.52
CA ASP A 223 -3.96 35.16 -6.37
C ASP A 223 -5.49 35.12 -6.31
N LEU A 224 -6.12 34.14 -5.65
CA LEU A 224 -7.56 34.09 -5.43
C LEU A 224 -8.01 34.82 -4.15
N LYS A 225 -7.10 35.07 -3.21
CA LYS A 225 -7.40 35.78 -1.96
C LYS A 225 -7.43 37.31 -2.17
N PRO A 226 -8.27 38.07 -1.44
CA PRO A 226 -9.23 37.66 -0.41
C PRO A 226 -10.63 37.25 -0.93
N GLU A 227 -10.91 37.37 -2.22
CA GLU A 227 -12.26 37.27 -2.79
C GLU A 227 -12.88 35.87 -2.74
N VAL A 228 -12.07 34.81 -2.80
CA VAL A 228 -12.57 33.43 -2.79
C VAL A 228 -12.42 32.85 -1.38
N GLN A 229 -13.55 32.65 -0.69
CA GLN A 229 -13.60 31.97 0.61
C GLN A 229 -13.99 30.50 0.43
N THR A 230 -13.04 29.60 0.62
CA THR A 230 -13.23 28.15 0.40
C THR A 230 -13.84 27.45 1.62
N GLU A 231 -13.90 28.13 2.76
CA GLU A 231 -14.33 27.58 4.05
C GLU A 231 -15.82 27.24 4.08
N ASN A 232 -16.61 27.91 3.25
CA ASN A 232 -18.07 27.73 3.16
C ASN A 232 -18.47 26.65 2.16
N LEU A 233 -17.52 26.09 1.39
CA LEU A 233 -17.82 25.05 0.41
C LEU A 233 -18.10 23.71 1.10
N SER A 234 -19.09 22.99 0.56
CA SER A 234 -19.38 21.62 0.95
C SER A 234 -18.18 20.68 0.73
N LEU A 235 -18.29 19.46 1.25
CA LEU A 235 -17.34 18.41 0.91
C LEU A 235 -17.48 18.06 -0.58
N LEU A 236 -16.35 17.90 -1.26
CA LEU A 236 -16.32 17.59 -2.69
C LEU A 236 -16.92 16.22 -2.99
N LEU A 237 -16.69 15.26 -2.09
CA LEU A 237 -17.29 13.93 -2.11
C LEU A 237 -18.11 13.75 -0.83
N THR A 238 -19.18 12.96 -0.92
CA THR A 238 -19.94 12.60 0.27
C THR A 238 -19.06 11.74 1.20
N PRO A 239 -19.28 11.77 2.54
CA PRO A 239 -18.52 10.91 3.44
C PRO A 239 -18.61 9.42 3.07
N ALA A 240 -19.76 8.97 2.57
CA ALA A 240 -19.97 7.59 2.12
C ALA A 240 -19.14 7.25 0.87
N ASP A 241 -19.08 8.14 -0.13
CA ASP A 241 -18.25 7.93 -1.32
C ASP A 241 -16.76 7.97 -0.97
N TRP A 242 -16.36 8.88 -0.08
CA TRP A 242 -14.98 8.98 0.41
C TRP A 242 -14.53 7.70 1.14
N ASP A 243 -15.37 7.19 2.05
CA ASP A 243 -15.08 5.97 2.78
C ASP A 243 -15.05 4.75 1.85
N ARG A 244 -15.94 4.69 0.84
CA ARG A 244 -15.88 3.65 -0.20
C ARG A 244 -14.54 3.66 -0.94
N LEU A 245 -14.13 4.81 -1.48
CA LEU A 245 -12.87 4.92 -2.24
C LEU A 245 -11.65 4.56 -1.38
N LYS A 246 -11.62 4.97 -0.12
CA LYS A 246 -10.55 4.55 0.81
C LYS A 246 -10.52 3.05 1.04
N ASN A 247 -11.69 2.42 1.20
CA ASN A 247 -11.78 0.98 1.41
C ASN A 247 -11.38 0.19 0.16
N ASP A 248 -11.77 0.66 -1.03
CA ASP A 248 -11.36 0.06 -2.30
C ASP A 248 -9.83 0.17 -2.49
N TYR A 249 -9.26 1.33 -2.20
CA TYR A 249 -7.80 1.54 -2.21
C TYR A 249 -7.08 0.62 -1.22
N ILE A 250 -7.56 0.56 0.02
CA ILE A 250 -7.03 -0.32 1.07
C ILE A 250 -7.05 -1.79 0.63
N THR A 251 -8.17 -2.22 0.04
CA THR A 251 -8.33 -3.60 -0.46
C THR A 251 -7.32 -3.88 -1.56
N SER A 252 -7.18 -2.96 -2.51
CA SER A 252 -6.23 -3.08 -3.60
C SER A 252 -4.78 -3.10 -3.13
N VAL A 253 -4.42 -2.28 -2.14
CA VAL A 253 -3.09 -2.28 -1.50
C VAL A 253 -2.83 -3.61 -0.79
N LYS A 254 -3.82 -4.15 -0.06
CA LYS A 254 -3.70 -5.46 0.60
C LYS A 254 -3.41 -6.57 -0.42
N GLU A 255 -4.14 -6.61 -1.52
CA GLU A 255 -3.93 -7.60 -2.59
C GLU A 255 -2.53 -7.47 -3.23
N LYS A 256 -2.06 -6.25 -3.45
CA LYS A 256 -0.70 -5.98 -3.94
C LYS A 256 0.37 -6.47 -2.98
N ILE A 257 0.27 -6.14 -1.69
CA ILE A 257 1.24 -6.60 -0.67
C ILE A 257 1.29 -8.13 -0.64
N LYS A 258 0.13 -8.79 -0.63
CA LYS A 258 0.02 -10.26 -0.68
C LYS A 258 0.68 -10.84 -1.93
N SER A 259 0.47 -10.23 -3.09
CA SER A 259 1.11 -10.61 -4.35
C SER A 259 2.63 -10.45 -4.29
N TYR A 260 3.14 -9.31 -3.80
CA TYR A 260 4.58 -9.09 -3.67
C TYR A 260 5.25 -10.08 -2.72
N PHE A 261 4.64 -10.35 -1.56
CA PHE A 261 5.16 -11.36 -0.63
C PHE A 261 5.12 -12.76 -1.25
N GLY A 262 4.04 -13.10 -1.97
CA GLY A 262 3.98 -14.33 -2.77
C GLY A 262 5.10 -14.43 -3.81
N ASN A 263 5.41 -13.35 -4.51
CA ASN A 263 6.49 -13.29 -5.49
C ASN A 263 7.87 -13.46 -4.83
N ILE A 264 8.09 -12.88 -3.65
CA ILE A 264 9.32 -13.10 -2.87
C ILE A 264 9.51 -14.59 -2.60
N LEU A 265 8.46 -15.28 -2.10
CA LEU A 265 8.52 -16.73 -1.87
C LEU A 265 8.78 -17.49 -3.19
N SER A 266 8.11 -17.13 -4.27
CA SER A 266 8.32 -17.77 -5.58
C SER A 266 9.76 -17.61 -6.08
N LEU A 267 10.38 -16.45 -5.88
CA LEU A 267 11.78 -16.21 -6.23
C LEU A 267 12.73 -17.01 -5.33
N GLU A 268 12.42 -17.13 -4.04
CA GLU A 268 13.19 -18.00 -3.13
C GLU A 268 13.13 -19.46 -3.61
N VAL A 269 11.96 -19.98 -4.00
CA VAL A 269 11.85 -21.33 -4.54
C VAL A 269 12.63 -21.50 -5.84
N THR A 270 12.31 -20.69 -6.85
CA THR A 270 12.74 -20.91 -8.24
C THR A 270 14.18 -20.47 -8.52
N GLU A 271 14.63 -19.37 -7.91
CA GLU A 271 15.94 -18.79 -8.19
C GLU A 271 17.00 -19.23 -7.18
N LYS A 272 16.59 -19.60 -5.97
CA LYS A 272 17.52 -19.93 -4.87
C LYS A 272 17.51 -21.41 -4.52
N TRP A 273 16.35 -22.00 -4.22
CA TRP A 273 16.28 -23.38 -3.70
C TRP A 273 16.46 -24.41 -4.81
N GLU A 274 15.69 -24.33 -5.88
CA GLU A 274 15.75 -25.26 -7.02
C GLU A 274 17.11 -25.26 -7.72
N LYS A 275 17.79 -24.10 -7.72
CA LYS A 275 19.12 -23.92 -8.32
C LYS A 275 20.27 -24.18 -7.34
N GLU A 276 19.95 -24.54 -6.08
CA GLU A 276 20.91 -24.77 -4.99
C GLU A 276 21.96 -23.64 -4.85
N VAL A 277 21.51 -22.39 -4.98
CA VAL A 277 22.38 -21.22 -4.84
C VAL A 277 22.69 -21.03 -3.37
N HIS A 278 23.96 -20.83 -3.00
CA HIS A 278 24.32 -20.52 -1.62
C HIS A 278 23.81 -19.13 -1.20
N PRO A 279 23.37 -18.97 0.07
CA PRO A 279 22.92 -17.68 0.58
C PRO A 279 24.07 -16.66 0.60
N GLU A 280 23.71 -15.37 0.55
CA GLU A 280 24.67 -14.29 0.60
C GLU A 280 25.43 -14.27 1.93
N LEU A 281 26.73 -14.00 1.88
CA LEU A 281 27.55 -13.81 3.07
C LEU A 281 27.82 -12.32 3.26
N ARG A 282 27.33 -11.73 4.36
CA ARG A 282 27.62 -10.35 4.75
C ARG A 282 28.09 -10.33 6.20
N GLU A 283 29.20 -9.66 6.47
CA GLU A 283 29.78 -9.57 7.83
C GLU A 283 29.94 -10.95 8.51
N ASN A 284 30.37 -11.96 7.73
CA ASN A 284 30.53 -13.35 8.16
C ASN A 284 29.21 -14.07 8.58
N LEU A 285 28.05 -13.49 8.29
CA LEU A 285 26.74 -14.09 8.53
C LEU A 285 26.04 -14.41 7.20
N TYR A 286 25.31 -15.53 7.16
CA TYR A 286 24.44 -15.82 6.03
C TYR A 286 23.21 -14.94 6.07
N HIS A 287 22.80 -14.45 4.91
CA HIS A 287 21.66 -13.57 4.73
C HIS A 287 20.83 -13.99 3.52
N SER A 288 19.54 -13.70 3.61
CA SER A 288 18.67 -13.68 2.44
C SER A 288 18.09 -12.28 2.24
N SER A 289 17.97 -11.88 0.98
CA SER A 289 17.42 -10.58 0.56
C SER A 289 15.98 -10.36 1.02
N PHE A 290 15.21 -11.43 1.27
CA PHE A 290 13.77 -11.32 1.52
C PHE A 290 13.41 -10.37 2.67
N SER A 291 14.26 -10.29 3.71
CA SER A 291 14.04 -9.37 4.85
C SER A 291 14.09 -7.90 4.44
N PHE A 292 15.03 -7.56 3.55
CA PHE A 292 15.17 -6.23 2.97
C PHE A 292 14.05 -5.95 1.97
N ASP A 293 13.72 -6.94 1.14
CA ASP A 293 12.66 -6.83 0.13
C ASP A 293 11.30 -6.54 0.81
N ILE A 294 10.96 -7.29 1.87
CA ILE A 294 9.76 -7.06 2.69
C ILE A 294 9.75 -5.63 3.26
N GLN A 295 10.83 -5.20 3.92
CA GLN A 295 10.88 -3.86 4.51
C GLN A 295 10.74 -2.75 3.46
N THR A 296 11.33 -2.95 2.28
CA THR A 296 11.22 -2.01 1.16
C THR A 296 9.77 -1.88 0.70
N ILE A 297 9.08 -3.00 0.46
CA ILE A 297 7.66 -3.03 0.06
C ILE A 297 6.78 -2.33 1.10
N ILE A 298 6.99 -2.63 2.39
CA ILE A 298 6.24 -2.00 3.48
C ILE A 298 6.48 -0.48 3.47
N GLY A 299 7.74 -0.06 3.37
CA GLY A 299 8.12 1.35 3.34
C GLY A 299 7.55 2.13 2.16
N GLU A 300 7.57 1.55 0.97
CA GLU A 300 7.05 2.17 -0.25
C GLU A 300 5.53 2.38 -0.15
N HIS A 301 4.77 1.32 0.17
CA HIS A 301 3.32 1.42 0.24
C HIS A 301 2.84 2.27 1.41
N MET A 302 3.52 2.23 2.56
CA MET A 302 3.22 3.13 3.67
C MET A 302 3.40 4.60 3.27
N LYS A 303 4.52 4.94 2.62
CA LYS A 303 4.80 6.32 2.19
C LYS A 303 3.80 6.81 1.15
N LEU A 304 3.44 5.96 0.17
CA LEU A 304 2.41 6.28 -0.82
C LEU A 304 1.07 6.57 -0.12
N SER A 305 0.60 5.68 0.76
CA SER A 305 -0.65 5.90 1.49
C SER A 305 -0.61 7.11 2.43
N GLU A 306 0.54 7.38 3.06
CA GLU A 306 0.74 8.52 3.95
C GLU A 306 0.71 9.85 3.20
N ALA A 307 1.15 9.87 1.94
CA ALA A 307 1.03 11.05 1.08
C ALA A 307 -0.44 11.49 0.95
N ILE A 308 -1.38 10.55 0.81
CA ILE A 308 -2.83 10.84 0.82
C ILE A 308 -3.29 11.31 2.21
N SER A 309 -3.03 10.51 3.24
CA SER A 309 -3.31 10.89 4.62
C SER A 309 -2.54 10.03 5.62
N ARG A 310 -2.18 10.62 6.76
CA ARG A 310 -1.54 9.89 7.87
C ARG A 310 -2.32 8.65 8.33
N SER A 311 -3.65 8.73 8.36
CA SER A 311 -4.50 7.58 8.73
C SER A 311 -4.42 6.43 7.73
N LEU A 312 -4.31 6.73 6.43
CA LEU A 312 -4.13 5.72 5.38
C LEU A 312 -2.74 5.08 5.49
N GLY A 313 -1.69 5.88 5.71
CA GLY A 313 -0.33 5.38 5.96
C GLY A 313 -0.28 4.37 7.12
N MET A 314 -0.87 4.73 8.27
CA MET A 314 -0.97 3.82 9.42
C MET A 314 -1.78 2.57 9.10
N LYS A 315 -2.90 2.70 8.36
CA LYS A 315 -3.72 1.55 8.00
C LYS A 315 -3.02 0.59 7.04
N THR A 316 -2.25 1.12 6.09
CA THR A 316 -1.42 0.31 5.21
C THR A 316 -0.33 -0.44 5.99
N LEU A 317 0.30 0.20 6.97
CA LEU A 317 1.28 -0.45 7.83
C LEU A 317 0.65 -1.61 8.65
N GLU A 318 -0.55 -1.42 9.20
CA GLU A 318 -1.30 -2.50 9.87
C GLU A 318 -1.57 -3.68 8.94
N LEU A 319 -1.96 -3.41 7.69
CA LEU A 319 -2.23 -4.45 6.69
C LEU A 319 -0.97 -5.20 6.28
N CYS A 320 0.14 -4.50 6.12
CA CYS A 320 1.46 -5.09 5.90
C CYS A 320 1.84 -6.06 7.01
N LEU A 321 1.65 -5.66 8.27
CA LEU A 321 1.94 -6.51 9.43
C LEU A 321 1.02 -7.72 9.51
N ALA A 322 -0.27 -7.54 9.22
CA ALA A 322 -1.23 -8.63 9.19
C ALA A 322 -0.88 -9.67 8.10
N GLU A 323 -0.56 -9.22 6.88
CA GLU A 323 -0.10 -10.13 5.82
C GLU A 323 1.25 -10.76 6.18
N LEU A 324 2.15 -10.06 6.88
CA LEU A 324 3.41 -10.63 7.32
C LEU A 324 3.21 -11.79 8.31
N HIS A 325 2.24 -11.67 9.22
CA HIS A 325 1.87 -12.75 10.14
C HIS A 325 1.34 -14.00 9.41
N GLU A 326 0.69 -13.84 8.24
CA GLU A 326 0.24 -14.95 7.40
C GLU A 326 1.37 -15.50 6.50
N PHE A 327 2.20 -14.60 5.97
CA PHE A 327 3.27 -14.93 5.04
C PHE A 327 4.38 -15.76 5.68
N VAL A 328 4.84 -15.40 6.87
CA VAL A 328 5.99 -16.04 7.54
C VAL A 328 5.75 -17.55 7.82
N PRO A 329 4.57 -17.97 8.33
CA PRO A 329 4.22 -19.39 8.43
C PRO A 329 4.19 -20.10 7.07
N ARG A 330 3.51 -19.50 6.07
CA ARG A 330 3.41 -20.07 4.71
C ARG A 330 4.79 -20.27 4.07
N PHE A 331 5.66 -19.27 4.19
CA PHE A 331 7.04 -19.33 3.73
C PHE A 331 7.80 -20.51 4.36
N SER A 332 7.61 -20.69 5.66
CA SER A 332 8.30 -21.73 6.41
C SER A 332 7.79 -23.13 6.10
N GLU A 333 6.48 -23.27 5.88
CA GLU A 333 5.86 -24.52 5.44
C GLU A 333 6.43 -24.96 4.08
N GLU A 334 6.42 -24.06 3.10
CA GLU A 334 6.98 -24.32 1.76
C GLU A 334 8.46 -24.71 1.82
N PHE A 335 9.27 -24.00 2.62
CA PHE A 335 10.70 -24.32 2.79
C PHE A 335 10.90 -25.71 3.41
N LEU A 336 10.07 -26.09 4.38
CA LEU A 336 10.15 -27.40 5.04
C LEU A 336 9.70 -28.53 4.11
N GLU A 337 8.65 -28.31 3.31
CA GLU A 337 8.18 -29.27 2.30
C GLU A 337 9.23 -29.50 1.23
N TRP A 338 9.76 -28.42 0.64
CA TRP A 338 10.85 -28.48 -0.34
C TRP A 338 12.04 -29.29 0.18
N ASN A 339 12.47 -29.01 1.40
CA ASN A 339 13.59 -29.69 2.05
C ASN A 339 13.29 -31.12 2.53
N THR A 340 12.02 -31.50 2.69
CA THR A 340 11.65 -32.88 3.00
C THR A 340 11.66 -33.74 1.74
N ALA A 341 11.26 -33.16 0.60
CA ALA A 341 11.34 -33.79 -0.70
C ALA A 341 12.78 -33.91 -1.24
N HIS A 342 13.68 -33.01 -0.82
CA HIS A 342 15.05 -32.93 -1.33
C HIS A 342 16.10 -33.10 -0.22
N ASP A 343 17.11 -33.93 -0.45
CA ASP A 343 18.29 -34.05 0.43
C ASP A 343 19.37 -33.04 0.00
N SER A 344 19.01 -31.75 -0.01
CA SER A 344 19.84 -30.67 -0.56
C SER A 344 20.93 -30.20 0.42
N PRO A 345 22.17 -29.95 -0.06
CA PRO A 345 23.27 -29.46 0.76
C PRO A 345 23.07 -28.00 1.22
N VAL A 346 22.22 -27.21 0.56
CA VAL A 346 22.01 -25.79 0.91
C VAL A 346 21.03 -25.58 2.07
N PHE A 347 20.43 -26.65 2.61
CA PHE A 347 19.50 -26.55 3.74
C PHE A 347 20.10 -25.83 4.96
N VAL A 348 21.28 -26.25 5.42
CA VAL A 348 21.89 -25.65 6.62
C VAL A 348 22.30 -24.19 6.39
N PRO A 349 22.92 -23.82 5.25
CA PRO A 349 23.11 -22.42 4.88
C PRO A 349 21.82 -21.60 4.91
N TYR A 350 20.73 -22.05 4.29
CA TYR A 350 19.46 -21.30 4.28
C TYR A 350 18.78 -21.25 5.64
N PHE A 351 18.84 -22.33 6.41
CA PHE A 351 18.39 -22.32 7.79
C PHE A 351 19.07 -21.19 8.59
N ALA A 352 20.39 -21.09 8.51
CA ALA A 352 21.14 -20.01 9.14
C ALA A 352 20.77 -18.63 8.57
N ALA A 353 20.64 -18.52 7.25
CA ALA A 353 20.28 -17.28 6.57
C ALA A 353 18.91 -16.75 7.01
N TYR A 354 17.89 -17.59 7.10
CA TYR A 354 16.55 -17.18 7.49
C TYR A 354 16.45 -16.78 8.95
N ILE A 355 17.10 -17.51 9.85
CA ILE A 355 17.17 -17.11 11.25
C ILE A 355 17.79 -15.72 11.40
N ASN A 356 18.88 -15.44 10.70
CA ASN A 356 19.51 -14.12 10.73
C ASN A 356 18.60 -13.05 10.09
N SER A 357 17.99 -13.36 8.95
CA SER A 357 17.13 -12.43 8.20
C SER A 357 15.83 -12.12 8.93
N PHE A 358 15.26 -13.06 9.69
CA PHE A 358 14.11 -12.82 10.55
C PHE A 358 14.45 -11.87 11.70
N HIS A 359 15.65 -11.96 12.26
CA HIS A 359 16.13 -10.98 13.22
C HIS A 359 16.26 -9.60 12.58
N ASP A 360 16.81 -9.49 11.37
CA ASP A 360 16.90 -8.22 10.65
C ASP A 360 15.54 -7.62 10.34
N LEU A 361 14.58 -8.46 9.96
CA LEU A 361 13.20 -8.05 9.73
C LEU A 361 12.56 -7.47 11.01
N VAL A 362 12.65 -8.17 12.14
CA VAL A 362 12.12 -7.68 13.43
C VAL A 362 12.80 -6.38 13.84
N SER A 363 14.13 -6.33 13.77
CA SER A 363 14.90 -5.13 14.10
C SER A 363 14.51 -3.94 13.20
N GLY A 364 14.31 -4.18 11.90
CA GLY A 364 13.87 -3.16 10.95
C GLY A 364 12.47 -2.64 11.27
N LEU A 365 11.53 -3.53 11.57
CA LEU A 365 10.18 -3.18 12.00
C LEU A 365 10.17 -2.32 13.27
N GLU A 366 10.97 -2.67 14.28
CA GLU A 366 11.05 -1.92 15.54
C GLU A 366 11.74 -0.55 15.37
N THR A 367 12.83 -0.50 14.62
CA THR A 367 13.68 0.72 14.54
C THR A 367 13.22 1.70 13.47
N VAL A 368 12.84 1.22 12.28
CA VAL A 368 12.44 2.04 11.15
C VAL A 368 10.96 2.38 11.23
N PHE A 369 10.12 1.37 11.46
CA PHE A 369 8.66 1.51 11.43
C PHE A 369 8.05 1.77 12.82
N LYS A 370 8.79 1.52 13.90
CA LYS A 370 8.36 1.75 15.30
C LYS A 370 7.07 1.01 15.65
N VAL A 371 6.93 -0.21 15.14
CA VAL A 371 5.73 -1.05 15.35
C VAL A 371 5.95 -2.08 16.45
N ASN A 372 4.86 -2.51 17.08
CA ASN A 372 4.89 -3.65 18.00
C ASN A 372 5.06 -4.95 17.20
N THR A 373 6.09 -5.71 17.49
CA THR A 373 6.48 -6.97 16.84
C THR A 373 6.20 -8.20 17.69
N GLU A 374 5.59 -8.08 18.88
CA GLU A 374 5.39 -9.17 19.83
C GLU A 374 4.74 -10.42 19.21
N GLU A 375 3.71 -10.24 18.38
CA GLU A 375 3.04 -11.37 17.75
C GLU A 375 3.92 -12.05 16.68
N LEU A 376 4.60 -11.25 15.85
CA LEU A 376 5.57 -11.75 14.89
C LEU A 376 6.73 -12.50 15.59
N GLN A 377 7.24 -11.98 16.71
CA GLN A 377 8.28 -12.64 17.49
C GLN A 377 7.84 -14.01 18.02
N LYS A 378 6.58 -14.16 18.47
CA LYS A 378 6.03 -15.48 18.88
C LYS A 378 5.99 -16.46 17.70
N ILE A 379 5.52 -16.00 16.54
CA ILE A 379 5.49 -16.80 15.31
C ILE A 379 6.91 -17.26 14.94
N LEU A 380 7.87 -16.32 14.93
CA LEU A 380 9.27 -16.60 14.62
C LEU A 380 9.95 -17.52 15.64
N ALA A 381 9.61 -17.41 16.92
CA ALA A 381 10.12 -18.32 17.95
C ALA A 381 9.64 -19.75 17.74
N ALA A 382 8.35 -19.95 17.40
CA ALA A 382 7.80 -21.25 17.07
C ALA A 382 8.47 -21.85 15.83
N LEU A 383 8.64 -21.05 14.77
CA LEU A 383 9.32 -21.46 13.54
C LEU A 383 10.79 -21.80 13.76
N THR A 384 11.48 -21.01 14.58
CA THR A 384 12.88 -21.29 14.97
C THR A 384 12.98 -22.66 15.63
N MET A 385 12.04 -23.03 16.51
CA MET A 385 12.01 -24.36 17.11
C MET A 385 11.75 -25.47 16.09
N THR A 386 10.83 -25.26 15.15
CA THR A 386 10.57 -26.21 14.05
C THR A 386 11.82 -26.42 13.21
N PHE A 387 12.50 -25.35 12.82
CA PHE A 387 13.72 -25.43 12.02
C PHE A 387 14.88 -26.10 12.79
N LYS A 388 15.05 -25.78 14.08
CA LYS A 388 16.00 -26.47 14.97
C LYS A 388 15.75 -27.98 14.99
N ASN A 389 14.50 -28.39 15.16
CA ASN A 389 14.13 -29.81 15.19
C ASN A 389 14.44 -30.50 13.86
N MET A 390 14.13 -29.85 12.73
CA MET A 390 14.45 -30.36 11.39
C MET A 390 15.96 -30.52 11.19
N PHE A 391 16.74 -29.51 11.59
CA PHE A 391 18.20 -29.56 11.56
C PHE A 391 18.75 -30.74 12.35
N LEU A 392 18.30 -30.92 13.61
CA LEU A 392 18.74 -32.02 14.47
C LEU A 392 18.33 -33.40 13.90
N ASN A 393 17.16 -33.50 13.29
CA ASN A 393 16.70 -34.73 12.64
C ASN A 393 17.57 -35.09 11.43
N LYS A 394 17.92 -34.12 10.57
CA LYS A 394 18.83 -34.35 9.44
C LYS A 394 20.23 -34.71 9.89
N LEU A 395 20.77 -34.01 10.90
CA LEU A 395 22.04 -34.37 11.50
C LEU A 395 22.01 -35.82 11.96
N ARG A 396 21.00 -36.21 12.75
CA ARG A 396 20.83 -37.59 13.24
C ARG A 396 20.73 -38.60 12.10
N ALA A 397 19.96 -38.31 11.06
CA ALA A 397 19.82 -39.20 9.90
C ALA A 397 21.17 -39.47 9.21
N LYS A 398 22.04 -38.46 9.12
CA LYS A 398 23.38 -38.58 8.52
C LYS A 398 24.42 -39.22 9.45
N THR A 399 24.37 -38.93 10.76
CA THR A 399 25.36 -39.42 11.72
C THR A 399 25.04 -40.80 12.27
N GLN A 400 23.77 -41.18 12.45
CA GLN A 400 23.39 -42.44 13.10
C GLN A 400 23.95 -43.69 12.39
N PRO A 401 23.91 -43.80 11.05
CA PRO A 401 24.51 -44.94 10.35
C PRO A 401 26.03 -45.02 10.53
N LEU A 402 26.71 -43.88 10.70
CA LEU A 402 28.15 -43.82 10.96
C LEU A 402 28.48 -44.20 12.40
N LEU A 403 27.68 -43.70 13.35
CA LEU A 403 27.76 -44.05 14.78
C LEU A 403 27.54 -45.56 15.00
N GLN A 404 26.60 -46.18 14.29
CA GLN A 404 26.33 -47.62 14.40
C GLN A 404 27.51 -48.51 13.95
N LYS A 405 28.42 -47.99 13.11
CA LYS A 405 29.62 -48.72 12.67
C LYS A 405 30.70 -48.80 13.75
N ILE A 406 30.66 -47.95 14.77
CA ILE A 406 31.61 -47.95 15.88
C ILE A 406 31.68 -49.37 16.48
N LEU A 407 32.89 -49.85 16.80
CA LEU A 407 33.20 -51.21 17.29
C LEU A 407 32.82 -52.37 16.33
N THR A 408 32.52 -52.12 15.06
CA THR A 408 32.45 -53.20 14.05
C THR A 408 33.86 -53.65 13.65
N LYS A 409 33.99 -54.82 13.02
CA LYS A 409 35.31 -55.32 12.56
C LYS A 409 36.00 -54.32 11.61
N ASN A 410 35.24 -53.71 10.71
CA ASN A 410 35.78 -52.74 9.75
C ASN A 410 36.23 -51.45 10.45
N TRP A 411 35.47 -50.97 11.45
CA TRP A 411 35.86 -49.86 12.31
C TRP A 411 37.12 -50.19 13.13
N ILE A 412 37.25 -51.38 13.68
CA ILE A 412 38.46 -51.74 14.45
C ILE A 412 39.71 -51.77 13.54
N LEU A 413 39.57 -52.32 12.33
CA LEU A 413 40.68 -52.49 11.38
C LEU A 413 40.95 -51.26 10.50
N ALA A 414 40.17 -50.19 10.63
CA ALA A 414 40.25 -49.00 9.80
C ALA A 414 40.13 -49.26 8.28
N THR A 415 39.30 -50.23 7.90
CA THR A 415 39.05 -50.62 6.51
C THR A 415 37.74 -50.04 5.93
N GLU A 416 37.22 -48.99 6.54
CA GLU A 416 35.93 -48.36 6.17
C GLU A 416 36.08 -47.38 4.99
N LYS A 417 34.96 -47.14 4.28
CA LYS A 417 34.81 -46.14 3.22
C LYS A 417 35.12 -44.70 3.72
N PRO A 418 35.41 -43.74 2.82
CA PRO A 418 35.90 -42.40 3.17
C PRO A 418 34.95 -41.52 4.01
N ASP A 419 33.66 -41.85 4.10
CA ASP A 419 32.69 -41.07 4.88
C ASP A 419 32.90 -41.26 6.39
N SER A 420 33.60 -40.32 7.00
CA SER A 420 33.85 -40.29 8.44
C SER A 420 32.75 -39.56 9.21
N LEU A 421 32.52 -39.98 10.45
CA LEU A 421 31.62 -39.28 11.38
C LEU A 421 32.03 -37.79 11.55
N VAL A 422 33.34 -37.52 11.60
CA VAL A 422 33.89 -36.16 11.70
C VAL A 422 33.47 -35.32 10.51
N ALA A 423 33.61 -35.83 9.28
CA ALA A 423 33.22 -35.11 8.08
C ALA A 423 31.71 -34.83 8.05
N ALA A 424 30.87 -35.80 8.45
CA ALA A 424 29.43 -35.62 8.53
C ALA A 424 29.05 -34.53 9.55
N VAL A 425 29.65 -34.52 10.73
CA VAL A 425 29.41 -33.48 11.75
C VAL A 425 29.93 -32.11 11.29
N SER A 426 31.08 -32.09 10.62
CA SER A 426 31.70 -30.85 10.13
C SER A 426 30.85 -30.14 9.09
N ARG A 427 30.28 -30.88 8.12
CA ARG A 427 29.37 -30.34 7.08
C ARG A 427 28.14 -29.63 7.65
N PHE A 428 27.67 -30.02 8.84
CA PHE A 428 26.55 -29.33 9.49
C PHE A 428 27.03 -28.16 10.35
N SER A 429 28.10 -28.37 11.12
CA SER A 429 28.57 -27.38 12.10
C SER A 429 29.32 -26.20 11.48
N GLU A 430 29.97 -26.37 10.34
CA GLU A 430 30.69 -25.30 9.65
C GLU A 430 29.75 -24.14 9.31
N HIS A 431 28.54 -24.44 8.83
CA HIS A 431 27.56 -23.42 8.46
C HIS A 431 26.97 -22.66 9.65
N LEU A 432 26.96 -23.27 10.84
CA LEU A 432 26.47 -22.61 12.07
C LEU A 432 27.36 -21.45 12.50
N GLN A 433 28.62 -21.39 12.04
CA GLN A 433 29.52 -20.27 12.35
C GLN A 433 29.01 -18.94 11.78
N HIS A 434 28.17 -19.01 10.75
CA HIS A 434 27.55 -17.88 10.06
C HIS A 434 26.16 -17.51 10.62
N MET A 435 25.81 -18.02 11.81
CA MET A 435 24.60 -17.63 12.55
C MET A 435 24.90 -16.61 13.64
N ARG A 436 23.90 -15.79 13.97
CA ARG A 436 23.97 -14.85 15.10
C ARG A 436 23.93 -15.55 16.47
N GLN A 437 24.55 -14.91 17.45
CA GLN A 437 24.42 -15.27 18.87
C GLN A 437 23.05 -14.83 19.41
N PRO A 438 22.50 -15.51 20.45
CA PRO A 438 23.04 -16.66 21.19
C PRO A 438 22.71 -18.02 20.55
N LEU A 439 21.88 -18.02 19.50
CA LEU A 439 21.35 -19.24 18.88
C LEU A 439 22.45 -20.09 18.24
N ARG A 440 23.46 -19.45 17.65
CA ARG A 440 24.69 -20.14 17.21
C ARG A 440 25.26 -21.04 18.30
N GLN A 441 25.48 -20.49 19.49
CA GLN A 441 26.10 -21.24 20.60
C GLN A 441 25.20 -22.38 21.08
N GLU A 442 23.90 -22.09 21.22
CA GLU A 442 22.91 -23.07 21.63
C GLU A 442 22.93 -24.30 20.71
N LEU A 443 22.92 -24.09 19.39
CA LEU A 443 22.94 -25.18 18.41
C LEU A 443 24.27 -25.92 18.41
N LEU A 444 25.41 -25.22 18.40
CA LEU A 444 26.73 -25.87 18.45
C LEU A 444 26.89 -26.73 19.71
N CYS A 445 26.46 -26.24 20.87
CA CYS A 445 26.41 -27.00 22.12
C CYS A 445 25.53 -28.25 21.99
N HIS A 446 24.33 -28.14 21.40
CA HIS A 446 23.46 -29.30 21.17
C HIS A 446 24.08 -30.33 20.23
N VAL A 447 24.70 -29.89 19.13
CA VAL A 447 25.42 -30.78 18.20
C VAL A 447 26.53 -31.51 18.93
N HIS A 448 27.35 -30.78 19.70
CA HIS A 448 28.46 -31.35 20.45
C HIS A 448 27.99 -32.40 21.46
N LYS A 449 27.02 -32.05 22.32
CA LYS A 449 26.41 -32.97 23.29
C LYS A 449 25.82 -34.20 22.61
N TYR A 450 25.09 -34.02 21.50
CA TYR A 450 24.48 -35.11 20.75
C TYR A 450 25.52 -36.11 20.25
N VAL A 451 26.56 -35.62 19.58
CA VAL A 451 27.59 -36.48 18.99
C VAL A 451 28.35 -37.26 20.07
N VAL A 452 28.78 -36.59 21.15
CA VAL A 452 29.51 -37.24 22.25
C VAL A 452 28.63 -38.26 22.95
N ARG A 453 27.39 -37.91 23.28
CA ARG A 453 26.43 -38.82 23.92
C ARG A 453 26.19 -40.06 23.06
N GLU A 454 25.85 -39.89 21.79
CA GLU A 454 25.58 -41.04 20.92
C GLU A 454 26.83 -41.90 20.71
N TYR A 455 28.02 -41.28 20.61
CA TYR A 455 29.27 -42.03 20.54
C TYR A 455 29.44 -42.94 21.76
N ILE A 456 29.28 -42.40 22.96
CA ILE A 456 29.35 -43.15 24.22
C ILE A 456 28.30 -44.26 24.27
N VAL A 457 27.05 -43.96 23.87
CA VAL A 457 25.96 -44.94 23.81
C VAL A 457 26.34 -46.12 22.91
N GLN A 458 26.96 -45.89 21.76
CA GLN A 458 27.37 -46.99 20.86
C GLN A 458 28.49 -47.84 21.45
N ILE A 459 29.41 -47.23 22.19
CA ILE A 459 30.50 -47.92 22.89
C ILE A 459 29.96 -48.79 24.03
N MET A 460 28.98 -48.27 24.78
CA MET A 460 28.39 -48.95 25.94
C MET A 460 27.47 -50.12 25.58
N LYS A 461 27.15 -50.34 24.31
CA LYS A 461 26.30 -51.46 23.90
C LYS A 461 26.96 -52.82 24.22
N PRO A 462 26.20 -53.82 24.71
CA PRO A 462 26.73 -55.15 24.96
C PRO A 462 27.29 -55.77 23.67
N ARG A 463 28.58 -56.14 23.68
CA ARG A 463 29.25 -56.77 22.54
C ARG A 463 30.16 -57.92 22.98
N ARG A 464 30.65 -58.68 21.99
CA ARG A 464 31.55 -59.84 22.17
C ARG A 464 32.81 -59.47 22.96
N LYS A 465 33.35 -60.42 23.72
CA LYS A 465 34.64 -60.26 24.44
C LYS A 465 35.74 -59.86 23.46
N MET A 466 36.45 -58.77 23.75
CA MET A 466 37.60 -58.30 22.97
C MET A 466 38.90 -58.83 23.56
N ASN A 467 39.84 -59.23 22.70
CA ASN A 467 41.18 -59.61 23.14
C ASN A 467 42.03 -58.36 23.47
N ARG A 468 43.22 -58.57 24.01
CA ARG A 468 44.12 -57.51 24.47
C ARG A 468 44.51 -56.53 23.37
N GLU A 469 44.82 -57.04 22.17
CA GLU A 469 45.25 -56.24 21.03
C GLU A 469 44.10 -55.39 20.49
N THR A 470 42.92 -56.00 20.32
CA THR A 470 41.69 -55.31 19.91
C THR A 470 41.32 -54.20 20.89
N ARG A 471 41.43 -54.43 22.21
CA ARG A 471 41.18 -53.40 23.22
C ARG A 471 42.11 -52.18 23.06
N GLN A 472 43.38 -52.40 22.74
CA GLN A 472 44.33 -51.29 22.50
C GLN A 472 44.02 -50.56 21.19
N GLN A 473 43.69 -51.27 20.11
CA GLN A 473 43.30 -50.66 18.83
C GLN A 473 42.03 -49.80 18.98
N VAL A 474 41.02 -50.31 19.70
CA VAL A 474 39.79 -49.58 20.01
C VAL A 474 40.09 -48.30 20.78
N SER A 475 40.87 -48.41 21.87
CA SER A 475 41.26 -47.26 22.70
C SER A 475 41.97 -46.17 21.89
N GLN A 476 42.97 -46.55 21.07
CA GLN A 476 43.70 -45.60 20.22
C GLN A 476 42.78 -44.92 19.19
N ARG A 477 41.89 -45.68 18.56
CA ARG A 477 40.96 -45.13 17.57
C ARG A 477 39.93 -44.19 18.21
N MET A 478 39.38 -44.56 19.37
CA MET A 478 38.47 -43.69 20.14
C MET A 478 39.12 -42.36 20.47
N ASN A 479 40.35 -42.37 21.01
CA ASN A 479 41.08 -41.14 21.34
C ASN A 479 41.31 -40.26 20.09
N LYS A 480 41.67 -40.88 18.96
CA LYS A 480 41.88 -40.14 17.70
C LYS A 480 40.58 -39.51 17.19
N GLU A 481 39.49 -40.27 17.12
CA GLU A 481 38.19 -39.76 16.66
C GLU A 481 37.62 -38.71 17.62
N ALA A 482 37.74 -38.92 18.93
CA ALA A 482 37.30 -37.96 19.94
C ALA A 482 38.03 -36.62 19.80
N LYS A 483 39.35 -36.64 19.63
CA LYS A 483 40.14 -35.42 19.39
C LYS A 483 39.73 -34.72 18.09
N MET A 484 39.53 -35.47 17.01
CA MET A 484 39.11 -34.90 15.71
C MET A 484 37.71 -34.26 15.80
N LEU A 485 36.75 -34.92 16.44
CA LEU A 485 35.39 -34.41 16.62
C LEU A 485 35.35 -33.14 17.46
N ASN A 486 36.06 -33.15 18.60
CA ASN A 486 36.11 -31.99 19.49
C ASN A 486 36.79 -30.81 18.81
N ASN A 487 37.96 -31.03 18.20
CA ASN A 487 38.67 -29.95 17.51
C ASN A 487 37.80 -29.33 16.42
N ALA A 488 37.14 -30.13 15.57
CA ALA A 488 36.26 -29.60 14.53
C ALA A 488 35.12 -28.73 15.10
N LEU A 489 34.47 -29.17 16.18
CA LEU A 489 33.38 -28.42 16.79
C LEU A 489 33.85 -27.17 17.52
N ILE A 490 35.00 -27.21 18.18
CA ILE A 490 35.64 -26.05 18.83
C ILE A 490 36.09 -25.04 17.77
N ASP A 491 36.69 -25.49 16.67
CA ASP A 491 37.10 -24.65 15.54
C ASP A 491 35.90 -23.92 14.91
N HIS A 492 34.73 -24.56 14.88
CA HIS A 492 33.47 -23.93 14.44
C HIS A 492 32.81 -23.03 15.51
N GLY A 493 33.35 -23.01 16.73
CA GLY A 493 32.96 -22.10 17.82
C GLY A 493 32.18 -22.73 18.97
N SER A 494 32.17 -24.06 19.13
CA SER A 494 31.61 -24.70 20.32
C SER A 494 32.44 -24.39 21.57
N ASP A 495 31.77 -24.04 22.65
CA ASP A 495 32.34 -23.82 23.99
C ASP A 495 32.20 -25.05 24.90
N SER A 496 31.74 -26.18 24.36
CA SER A 496 31.54 -27.41 25.12
C SER A 496 32.83 -28.25 25.21
N ASP A 497 33.98 -27.61 25.45
CA ASP A 497 35.29 -28.27 25.57
C ASP A 497 35.35 -29.27 26.73
N TRP A 498 34.54 -29.06 27.77
CA TRP A 498 34.33 -29.98 28.88
C TRP A 498 33.83 -31.38 28.45
N LEU A 499 33.33 -31.55 27.22
CA LEU A 499 32.93 -32.86 26.68
C LEU A 499 34.11 -33.67 26.12
N LEU A 500 35.27 -33.04 25.89
CA LEU A 500 36.46 -33.70 25.33
C LEU A 500 36.93 -34.89 26.17
N PRO A 501 37.08 -34.78 27.50
CA PRO A 501 37.58 -35.89 28.32
C PRO A 501 36.67 -37.12 28.34
N ALA A 502 35.37 -36.99 28.09
CA ALA A 502 34.39 -38.08 28.28
C ALA A 502 34.73 -39.35 27.49
N ILE A 503 34.99 -39.22 26.17
CA ILE A 503 35.35 -40.36 25.33
C ILE A 503 36.78 -40.85 25.66
N HIS A 504 37.68 -39.94 26.03
CA HIS A 504 39.07 -40.28 26.37
C HIS A 504 39.15 -41.14 27.64
N HIS A 505 38.40 -40.79 28.68
CA HIS A 505 38.31 -41.58 29.91
C HIS A 505 37.83 -43.01 29.63
N ILE A 506 36.77 -43.16 28.86
CA ILE A 506 36.24 -44.48 28.47
C ILE A 506 37.27 -45.25 27.61
N ALA A 507 37.94 -44.57 26.68
CA ALA A 507 39.00 -45.17 25.87
C ALA A 507 40.17 -45.68 26.72
N ASN A 508 40.58 -44.92 27.74
CA ASN A 508 41.65 -45.30 28.66
C ASN A 508 41.27 -46.54 29.47
N ILE A 509 40.04 -46.60 29.98
CA ILE A 509 39.49 -47.78 30.67
C ILE A 509 39.50 -49.00 29.75
N ILE A 510 39.03 -48.85 28.50
CA ILE A 510 38.98 -49.94 27.52
C ILE A 510 40.39 -50.46 27.18
N GLY A 511 41.39 -49.58 27.04
CA GLY A 511 42.75 -49.94 26.66
C GLY A 511 43.63 -50.52 27.79
N GLU A 512 43.28 -50.25 29.06
CA GLU A 512 44.12 -50.58 30.22
C GLU A 512 44.04 -52.05 30.65
N LYS A 513 45.18 -52.59 31.08
CA LYS A 513 45.39 -54.01 31.40
C LYS A 513 45.47 -54.23 32.91
N LYS A 514 45.97 -53.25 33.67
CA LYS A 514 46.16 -53.34 35.12
C LYS A 514 44.88 -52.95 35.86
N LYS A 515 44.38 -53.84 36.71
CA LYS A 515 43.14 -53.62 37.49
C LYS A 515 43.20 -52.37 38.35
N ASP A 516 44.34 -52.07 38.95
CA ASP A 516 44.49 -50.89 39.81
C ASP A 516 44.39 -49.58 39.02
N ARG A 517 44.99 -49.52 37.82
CA ARG A 517 44.87 -48.37 36.91
C ARG A 517 43.48 -48.19 36.33
N ILE A 518 42.75 -49.29 36.10
CA ILE A 518 41.33 -49.20 35.70
C ILE A 518 40.52 -48.49 36.78
N LYS A 519 40.76 -48.78 38.06
CA LYS A 519 40.06 -48.08 39.17
C LYS A 519 40.40 -46.59 39.21
N GLU A 520 41.66 -46.22 38.92
CA GLU A 520 42.09 -44.83 38.83
C GLU A 520 41.34 -44.10 37.69
N TYR A 521 41.31 -44.65 36.47
CA TYR A 521 40.58 -44.03 35.35
C TYR A 521 39.06 -43.97 35.58
N VAL A 522 38.48 -44.95 36.26
CA VAL A 522 37.06 -44.90 36.65
C VAL A 522 36.81 -43.77 37.65
N LYS A 523 37.73 -43.57 38.61
CA LYS A 523 37.64 -42.48 39.57
C LYS A 523 37.73 -41.12 38.87
N GLU A 524 38.66 -40.94 37.93
CA GLU A 524 38.79 -39.72 37.12
C GLU A 524 37.52 -39.45 36.31
N LEU A 525 36.97 -40.48 35.64
CA LEU A 525 35.71 -40.36 34.91
C LEU A 525 34.55 -39.87 35.80
N CYS A 526 34.38 -40.47 36.98
CA CYS A 526 33.31 -40.09 37.93
C CYS A 526 33.54 -38.72 38.59
N GLN A 527 34.79 -38.24 38.65
CA GLN A 527 35.11 -36.90 39.15
C GLN A 527 34.70 -35.84 38.12
N ASP A 528 35.02 -36.05 36.85
CA ASP A 528 34.69 -35.11 35.77
C ASP A 528 33.21 -35.18 35.35
N TYR A 529 32.59 -36.36 35.46
CA TYR A 529 31.21 -36.63 35.06
C TYR A 529 30.46 -37.36 36.19
N PRO A 530 30.00 -36.63 37.23
CA PRO A 530 29.39 -37.22 38.43
C PRO A 530 28.01 -37.85 38.19
N ASP A 531 27.41 -37.62 37.02
CA ASP A 531 26.17 -38.24 36.57
C ASP A 531 26.36 -39.69 36.10
N ILE A 532 27.61 -40.12 35.86
CA ILE A 532 27.96 -41.50 35.53
C ILE A 532 27.94 -42.37 36.81
N ARG A 533 27.10 -43.41 36.79
CA ARG A 533 26.84 -44.32 37.92
C ARG A 533 27.54 -45.66 37.79
#